data_AF-A0A2V5P7L0-F1
#
_entry.id   AF-A0A2V5P7L0-F1
#
_cell.length_a   1.000
_cell.length_b   1.000
_cell.length_c   1.000
_cell.angle_alpha   90.00
_cell.angle_beta   90.00
_cell.angle_gamma   90.00
#
_symmetry.space_group_name_H-M   'P 1'
#
loop_
_entity.id
_entity.type
_entity.pdbx_description
1 polymer ?
#
loop_
_entity_poly.entity_id
_entity_poly.type
_entity_poly.pdbx_seq_one_letter_code
_entity_poly.pdbx_strand_id
1 'polypeptide(L)'
;MKTTILRSKNSTNRVPCRLALLIPLALACFAFLPRAQAICNEGCDSSLFNAFLGDDALSSNTIGTGNTAIGWRSLFSNTDSSFNTGVGGGALSLNTGDSNAAVGAAALLLNTVGSQNVAVGTDALVFNDSGADNAAIGWFALFENTTGGVNTAIGAEALSNNTTGFNNIALGFAAGDLLTTGDDNIDIGNEGVADEAGTVRIGTDGTQTRTFIAGISGVVVSGSGVVVNASGQLGVAASSARFKDEIKPMDKASEAILALKPVTFRYKHELDPDGIPQFGLVAEQVEKVNPDLVARDADGKAYTVRYEAVNAMLLNEFLKEHRKTEQQESKIEQQEAKIGRQQKQIEALTRGLQKVSAQLEASKTAPQVVNNP
;
A
#
# COMPACT_ATOMS: atom_id res chain seq x y z
N MET A 1 -55.41 -94.93 -25.44
CA MET A 1 -55.77 -93.49 -25.46
C MET A 1 -54.66 -92.78 -26.23
N LYS A 2 -54.99 -92.17 -27.38
CA LYS A 2 -54.03 -91.73 -28.41
C LYS A 2 -53.24 -90.48 -28.02
N THR A 3 -51.94 -90.56 -28.30
CA THR A 3 -50.92 -89.50 -28.45
C THR A 3 -51.28 -88.49 -29.54
N THR A 4 -50.86 -87.21 -29.43
CA THR A 4 -50.29 -86.41 -30.55
C THR A 4 -49.55 -85.16 -30.02
N ILE A 5 -48.37 -84.94 -30.60
CA ILE A 5 -47.33 -83.91 -30.40
C ILE A 5 -47.65 -82.63 -31.17
N LEU A 6 -47.14 -81.45 -30.76
CA LEU A 6 -46.64 -80.36 -31.65
C LEU A 6 -45.81 -79.36 -30.81
N ARG A 7 -44.47 -79.33 -30.86
CA ARG A 7 -43.50 -78.80 -31.85
C ARG A 7 -43.18 -77.30 -31.68
N SER A 8 -41.99 -77.03 -31.16
CA SER A 8 -41.28 -75.75 -31.14
C SER A 8 -40.83 -75.32 -32.55
N LYS A 9 -40.93 -74.01 -32.86
CA LYS A 9 -40.20 -73.33 -33.94
C LYS A 9 -39.86 -71.89 -33.56
N ASN A 10 -38.58 -71.56 -33.73
CA ASN A 10 -37.90 -70.26 -33.60
C ASN A 10 -38.57 -69.10 -34.35
N SER A 11 -38.39 -67.84 -33.88
CA SER A 11 -37.95 -66.72 -34.73
C SER A 11 -37.64 -65.42 -33.95
N THR A 12 -36.36 -65.04 -33.97
CA THR A 12 -35.76 -63.70 -34.19
C THR A 12 -36.51 -62.39 -33.83
N ASN A 13 -35.81 -61.57 -33.03
CA ASN A 13 -35.70 -60.10 -33.06
C ASN A 13 -36.63 -59.34 -34.03
N ARG A 14 -37.57 -58.55 -33.50
CA ARG A 14 -37.93 -57.23 -34.04
C ARG A 14 -38.35 -56.27 -32.93
N VAL A 15 -37.65 -55.14 -32.89
CA VAL A 15 -37.91 -53.94 -32.08
C VAL A 15 -39.40 -53.55 -32.16
N PRO A 16 -40.10 -53.29 -31.04
CA PRO A 16 -41.50 -52.93 -31.12
C PRO A 16 -41.62 -51.48 -31.60
N CYS A 17 -42.35 -51.35 -32.71
CA CYS A 17 -42.86 -50.17 -33.39
C CYS A 17 -43.78 -49.28 -32.50
N ARG A 18 -43.43 -49.08 -31.22
CA ARG A 18 -44.13 -48.20 -30.27
C ARG A 18 -43.38 -46.88 -30.03
N LEU A 19 -42.07 -46.84 -30.26
CA LEU A 19 -41.28 -45.62 -30.10
C LEU A 19 -41.46 -44.62 -31.27
N ALA A 20 -41.78 -45.09 -32.47
CA ALA A 20 -41.85 -44.26 -33.68
C ALA A 20 -43.09 -43.35 -33.75
N LEU A 21 -44.13 -43.62 -32.95
CA LEU A 21 -45.37 -42.83 -32.90
C LEU A 21 -45.43 -41.86 -31.72
N LEU A 22 -44.63 -42.08 -30.66
CA LEU A 22 -44.62 -41.22 -29.48
C LEU A 22 -43.83 -39.93 -29.68
N ILE A 23 -42.75 -39.98 -30.47
CA ILE A 23 -41.91 -38.82 -30.76
C ILE A 23 -42.65 -37.74 -31.59
N PRO A 24 -43.34 -38.08 -32.71
CA PRO A 24 -44.09 -37.08 -33.47
C PRO A 24 -45.32 -36.57 -32.72
N LEU A 25 -45.94 -37.39 -31.85
CA LEU A 25 -47.06 -36.95 -31.00
C LEU A 25 -46.59 -35.98 -29.90
N ALA A 26 -45.44 -36.25 -29.27
CA ALA A 26 -44.82 -35.34 -28.32
C ALA A 26 -44.39 -34.01 -28.98
N LEU A 27 -43.82 -34.07 -30.18
CA LEU A 27 -43.47 -32.87 -30.97
C LEU A 27 -44.71 -32.10 -31.45
N ALA A 28 -45.81 -32.79 -31.80
CA ALA A 28 -47.08 -32.15 -32.12
C ALA A 28 -47.70 -31.45 -30.89
N CYS A 29 -47.53 -32.01 -29.68
CA CYS A 29 -47.91 -31.32 -28.45
C CYS A 29 -47.12 -30.02 -28.26
N PHE A 30 -45.83 -29.97 -28.61
CA PHE A 30 -45.04 -28.73 -28.57
C PHE A 30 -45.42 -27.72 -29.68
N ALA A 31 -45.93 -28.18 -30.82
CA ALA A 31 -46.39 -27.32 -31.91
C ALA A 31 -47.77 -26.67 -31.63
N PHE A 32 -48.58 -27.27 -30.75
CA PHE A 32 -49.91 -26.78 -30.36
C PHE A 32 -49.97 -26.13 -28.96
N LEU A 33 -48.85 -26.07 -28.24
CA LEU A 33 -48.78 -25.19 -27.07
C LEU A 33 -48.96 -23.75 -27.58
N PRO A 34 -49.91 -22.95 -27.05
CA PRO A 34 -49.87 -21.51 -27.29
C PRO A 34 -48.46 -21.05 -26.96
N ARG A 35 -47.88 -20.18 -27.81
CA ARG A 35 -46.55 -19.60 -27.56
C ARG A 35 -46.45 -19.33 -26.06
N ALA A 36 -45.63 -20.10 -25.34
CA ALA A 36 -45.43 -19.94 -23.91
C ALA A 36 -44.59 -18.68 -23.70
N GLN A 37 -45.14 -17.55 -24.10
CA GLN A 37 -44.74 -16.24 -23.65
C GLN A 37 -45.24 -16.16 -22.22
N ALA A 38 -44.39 -15.78 -21.27
CA ALA A 38 -44.84 -15.44 -19.93
C ALA A 38 -45.86 -14.30 -20.08
N ILE A 39 -47.15 -14.60 -19.91
CA ILE A 39 -48.20 -13.59 -19.85
C ILE A 39 -48.25 -13.16 -18.38
N CYS A 40 -47.94 -11.88 -18.12
CA CYS A 40 -48.11 -11.30 -16.79
C CYS A 40 -49.60 -11.23 -16.44
N ASN A 41 -50.09 -12.16 -15.63
CA ASN A 41 -51.48 -12.18 -15.17
C ASN A 41 -51.67 -11.41 -13.84
N GLU A 42 -50.64 -11.37 -13.00
CA GLU A 42 -50.56 -10.60 -11.75
C GLU A 42 -49.10 -10.16 -11.58
N GLY A 43 -48.86 -8.96 -11.04
CA GLY A 43 -47.49 -8.54 -10.71
C GLY A 43 -46.69 -7.88 -11.85
N CYS A 44 -47.33 -7.30 -12.87
CA CYS A 44 -46.61 -6.47 -13.84
C CYS A 44 -47.48 -5.30 -14.28
N ASP A 45 -46.87 -4.13 -14.44
CA ASP A 45 -47.45 -3.01 -15.16
C ASP A 45 -46.73 -2.88 -16.50
N SER A 46 -47.37 -3.39 -17.56
CA SER A 46 -46.82 -3.35 -18.91
C SER A 46 -46.79 -1.95 -19.52
N SER A 47 -47.52 -0.98 -18.97
CA SER A 47 -47.54 0.40 -19.47
C SER A 47 -46.34 1.21 -18.99
N LEU A 48 -45.85 0.91 -17.78
CA LEU A 48 -44.67 1.50 -17.17
C LEU A 48 -43.44 0.57 -17.20
N PHE A 49 -43.57 -0.63 -17.78
CA PHE A 49 -42.53 -1.66 -17.82
C PHE A 49 -42.03 -2.12 -16.44
N ASN A 50 -42.92 -2.15 -15.45
CA ASN A 50 -42.60 -2.60 -14.10
C ASN A 50 -42.97 -4.07 -13.89
N ALA A 51 -42.16 -4.78 -13.11
CA ALA A 51 -42.42 -6.13 -12.63
C ALA A 51 -42.43 -6.13 -11.08
N PHE A 52 -43.41 -6.77 -10.46
CA PHE A 52 -43.51 -6.89 -9.02
C PHE A 52 -44.10 -8.23 -8.56
N LEU A 53 -43.62 -8.74 -7.44
CA LEU A 53 -44.11 -9.96 -6.82
C LEU A 53 -43.96 -9.88 -5.30
N GLY A 54 -45.07 -9.76 -4.59
CA GLY A 54 -45.10 -9.66 -3.14
C GLY A 54 -46.20 -8.73 -2.66
N ASP A 55 -46.62 -8.91 -1.42
CA ASP A 55 -47.58 -8.01 -0.77
C ASP A 55 -46.97 -6.60 -0.65
N ASP A 56 -47.76 -5.58 -1.00
CA ASP A 56 -47.35 -4.17 -1.03
C ASP A 56 -46.13 -3.85 -1.94
N ALA A 57 -45.73 -4.75 -2.85
CA ALA A 57 -44.65 -4.47 -3.79
C ALA A 57 -45.10 -3.44 -4.86
N LEU A 58 -44.33 -2.36 -5.05
CA LEU A 58 -44.66 -1.21 -5.92
C LEU A 58 -46.01 -0.53 -5.66
N SER A 59 -46.62 -0.69 -4.48
CA SER A 59 -48.01 -0.25 -4.25
C SER A 59 -48.23 1.26 -4.37
N SER A 60 -47.19 2.09 -4.19
CA SER A 60 -47.28 3.55 -4.30
C SER A 60 -46.60 4.13 -5.54
N ASN A 61 -46.27 3.30 -6.55
CA ASN A 61 -45.71 3.78 -7.81
C ASN A 61 -46.75 4.53 -8.65
N THR A 62 -46.46 5.78 -8.99
CA THR A 62 -47.35 6.67 -9.76
C THR A 62 -46.93 6.77 -11.22
N ILE A 63 -45.68 7.12 -11.51
CA ILE A 63 -45.16 7.28 -12.88
C ILE A 63 -43.81 6.61 -13.13
N GLY A 64 -43.17 6.06 -12.08
CA GLY A 64 -41.88 5.39 -12.19
C GLY A 64 -41.92 4.18 -13.14
N THR A 65 -40.86 4.01 -13.94
CA THR A 65 -40.79 3.01 -15.02
C THR A 65 -39.61 2.05 -14.88
N GLY A 66 -39.72 0.85 -15.46
CA GLY A 66 -38.61 -0.11 -15.53
C GLY A 66 -38.17 -0.70 -14.19
N ASN A 67 -39.05 -0.72 -13.19
CA ASN A 67 -38.75 -1.19 -11.84
C ASN A 67 -39.02 -2.70 -11.68
N THR A 68 -38.17 -3.38 -10.91
CA THR A 68 -38.37 -4.80 -10.53
C THR A 68 -38.44 -4.92 -9.01
N ALA A 69 -39.59 -5.32 -8.45
CA ALA A 69 -39.82 -5.40 -7.01
C ALA A 69 -40.26 -6.81 -6.57
N ILE A 70 -39.41 -7.55 -5.88
CA ILE A 70 -39.72 -8.91 -5.41
C ILE A 70 -39.58 -8.96 -3.89
N GLY A 71 -40.66 -9.28 -3.17
CA GLY A 71 -40.68 -9.37 -1.72
C GLY A 71 -41.70 -8.43 -1.07
N TRP A 72 -42.03 -8.69 0.20
CA TRP A 72 -42.93 -7.86 0.99
C TRP A 72 -42.42 -6.42 1.07
N ARG A 73 -43.24 -5.45 0.65
CA ARG A 73 -42.92 -4.01 0.63
C ARG A 73 -41.64 -3.64 -0.14
N SER A 74 -41.21 -4.48 -1.08
CA SER A 74 -40.12 -4.12 -1.98
C SER A 74 -40.56 -2.95 -2.87
N LEU A 75 -39.76 -1.88 -2.93
CA LEU A 75 -40.08 -0.64 -3.66
C LEU A 75 -41.46 -0.03 -3.31
N PHE A 76 -41.90 -0.17 -2.06
CA PHE A 76 -43.23 0.25 -1.60
C PHE A 76 -43.58 1.72 -1.94
N SER A 77 -42.70 2.67 -1.59
CA SER A 77 -42.93 4.12 -1.72
C SER A 77 -42.23 4.75 -2.94
N ASN A 78 -42.04 3.98 -4.01
CA ASN A 78 -41.35 4.40 -5.22
C ASN A 78 -42.28 5.19 -6.16
N THR A 79 -42.59 6.46 -5.87
CA THR A 79 -43.62 7.23 -6.60
C THR A 79 -43.25 7.51 -8.06
N ASP A 80 -42.17 8.27 -8.27
CA ASP A 80 -41.78 8.77 -9.60
C ASP A 80 -40.47 8.14 -10.11
N SER A 81 -39.80 7.37 -9.24
CA SER A 81 -38.46 6.85 -9.48
C SER A 81 -38.43 5.62 -10.39
N SER A 82 -37.40 5.54 -11.23
CA SER A 82 -37.29 4.59 -12.33
C SER A 82 -36.02 3.75 -12.25
N PHE A 83 -36.05 2.60 -12.95
CA PHE A 83 -34.92 1.68 -13.13
C PHE A 83 -34.37 1.08 -11.84
N ASN A 84 -35.22 0.92 -10.83
CA ASN A 84 -34.86 0.34 -9.55
C ASN A 84 -35.12 -1.17 -9.51
N THR A 85 -34.21 -1.95 -8.93
CA THR A 85 -34.37 -3.38 -8.69
C THR A 85 -34.31 -3.67 -7.19
N GLY A 86 -35.44 -3.99 -6.56
CA GLY A 86 -35.53 -4.39 -5.17
C GLY A 86 -35.90 -5.87 -5.03
N VAL A 87 -35.05 -6.68 -4.41
CA VAL A 87 -35.31 -8.11 -4.16
C VAL A 87 -35.05 -8.43 -2.69
N GLY A 88 -36.11 -8.60 -1.91
CA GLY A 88 -36.06 -8.85 -0.48
C GLY A 88 -37.19 -8.14 0.26
N GLY A 89 -37.45 -8.54 1.50
CA GLY A 89 -38.44 -7.86 2.35
C GLY A 89 -37.95 -6.45 2.70
N GLY A 90 -38.72 -5.43 2.33
CA GLY A 90 -38.40 -4.02 2.57
C GLY A 90 -37.24 -3.46 1.73
N ALA A 91 -36.74 -4.20 0.73
CA ALA A 91 -35.69 -3.66 -0.15
C ALA A 91 -36.20 -2.39 -0.86
N LEU A 92 -35.47 -1.28 -0.78
CA LEU A 92 -35.85 0.02 -1.37
C LEU A 92 -37.26 0.52 -0.94
N SER A 93 -37.76 0.14 0.24
CA SER A 93 -39.16 0.44 0.64
C SER A 93 -39.48 1.93 0.64
N LEU A 94 -38.51 2.79 0.99
CA LEU A 94 -38.67 4.25 1.06
C LEU A 94 -37.70 4.94 0.10
N ASN A 95 -37.60 4.37 -1.12
CA ASN A 95 -36.77 4.89 -2.21
C ASN A 95 -37.47 6.00 -3.01
N THR A 96 -36.85 7.18 -3.17
CA THR A 96 -37.28 8.20 -4.16
C THR A 96 -36.23 8.53 -5.22
N GLY A 97 -35.10 7.81 -5.24
CA GLY A 97 -34.04 7.97 -6.24
C GLY A 97 -34.09 6.91 -7.35
N ASP A 98 -33.36 7.18 -8.43
CA ASP A 98 -33.33 6.35 -9.64
C ASP A 98 -32.14 5.39 -9.70
N SER A 99 -32.29 4.33 -10.49
CA SER A 99 -31.20 3.43 -10.88
C SER A 99 -30.50 2.72 -9.72
N ASN A 100 -31.24 2.36 -8.66
CA ASN A 100 -30.72 1.64 -7.51
C ASN A 100 -30.99 0.13 -7.62
N ALA A 101 -30.03 -0.69 -7.20
CA ALA A 101 -30.18 -2.14 -7.12
C ALA A 101 -29.97 -2.61 -5.68
N ALA A 102 -31.00 -3.22 -5.08
CA ALA A 102 -31.00 -3.71 -3.71
C ALA A 102 -31.42 -5.18 -3.66
N VAL A 103 -30.56 -6.04 -3.10
CA VAL A 103 -30.83 -7.47 -2.93
C VAL A 103 -30.53 -7.88 -1.48
N GLY A 104 -31.57 -8.19 -0.72
CA GLY A 104 -31.49 -8.52 0.70
C GLY A 104 -32.66 -7.93 1.49
N ALA A 105 -32.89 -8.46 2.69
CA ALA A 105 -33.87 -7.85 3.59
C ALA A 105 -33.37 -6.47 4.03
N ALA A 106 -34.23 -5.46 3.91
CA ALA A 106 -33.94 -4.06 4.22
C ALA A 106 -32.70 -3.46 3.51
N ALA A 107 -32.20 -4.09 2.45
CA ALA A 107 -31.16 -3.50 1.62
C ALA A 107 -31.67 -2.18 1.04
N LEU A 108 -30.92 -1.09 1.24
CA LEU A 108 -31.25 0.23 0.72
C LEU A 108 -32.65 0.73 1.19
N LEU A 109 -33.09 0.32 2.39
CA LEU A 109 -34.44 0.52 2.91
C LEU A 109 -34.86 2.00 2.92
N LEU A 110 -33.99 2.89 3.43
CA LEU A 110 -34.23 4.31 3.59
C LEU A 110 -33.30 5.09 2.65
N ASN A 111 -33.73 5.20 1.39
CA ASN A 111 -33.00 5.96 0.38
C ASN A 111 -33.83 7.10 -0.18
N THR A 112 -33.62 8.35 0.26
CA THR A 112 -34.49 9.43 -0.23
C THR A 112 -34.13 9.76 -1.68
N VAL A 113 -33.09 10.55 -1.94
CA VAL A 113 -32.78 11.03 -3.30
C VAL A 113 -31.54 10.35 -3.91
N GLY A 114 -30.86 9.49 -3.15
CA GLY A 114 -29.67 8.78 -3.63
C GLY A 114 -29.93 7.95 -4.89
N SER A 115 -29.04 8.04 -5.87
CA SER A 115 -29.16 7.34 -7.15
C SER A 115 -27.94 6.48 -7.46
N GLN A 116 -28.10 5.49 -8.33
CA GLN A 116 -27.00 4.65 -8.84
C GLN A 116 -26.28 3.85 -7.74
N ASN A 117 -26.99 3.47 -6.68
CA ASN A 117 -26.44 2.68 -5.59
C ASN A 117 -26.70 1.18 -5.78
N VAL A 118 -25.75 0.35 -5.38
CA VAL A 118 -25.86 -1.11 -5.33
C VAL A 118 -25.74 -1.57 -3.88
N ALA A 119 -26.77 -2.21 -3.34
CA ALA A 119 -26.75 -2.87 -2.03
C ALA A 119 -27.06 -4.35 -2.17
N VAL A 120 -26.15 -5.22 -1.73
CA VAL A 120 -26.32 -6.67 -1.73
C VAL A 120 -25.97 -7.21 -0.37
N GLY A 121 -26.97 -7.62 0.41
CA GLY A 121 -26.81 -8.06 1.79
C GLY A 121 -28.01 -7.67 2.63
N THR A 122 -28.18 -8.35 3.77
CA THR A 122 -29.16 -7.90 4.76
C THR A 122 -28.66 -6.61 5.40
N ASP A 123 -29.52 -5.60 5.47
CA ASP A 123 -29.20 -4.29 6.02
C ASP A 123 -27.99 -3.59 5.37
N ALA A 124 -27.71 -3.88 4.09
CA ALA A 124 -26.70 -3.14 3.33
C ALA A 124 -27.24 -1.76 2.92
N LEU A 125 -26.46 -0.70 3.17
CA LEU A 125 -26.77 0.68 2.79
C LEU A 125 -28.15 1.18 3.27
N VAL A 126 -28.54 0.81 4.51
CA VAL A 126 -29.90 1.07 5.03
C VAL A 126 -30.23 2.55 5.10
N PHE A 127 -29.34 3.37 5.66
CA PHE A 127 -29.58 4.79 5.89
C PHE A 127 -28.85 5.66 4.87
N ASN A 128 -29.41 5.79 3.66
CA ASN A 128 -28.81 6.57 2.58
C ASN A 128 -29.69 7.73 2.13
N ASP A 129 -29.62 8.88 2.80
CA ASP A 129 -30.46 10.04 2.47
C ASP A 129 -30.20 10.53 1.03
N SER A 130 -28.99 11.02 0.74
CA SER A 130 -28.66 11.59 -0.56
C SER A 130 -27.39 11.04 -1.21
N GLY A 131 -26.77 10.01 -0.62
CA GLY A 131 -25.56 9.39 -1.16
C GLY A 131 -25.80 8.76 -2.54
N ALA A 132 -24.89 8.97 -3.47
CA ALA A 132 -24.99 8.42 -4.83
C ALA A 132 -23.73 7.62 -5.19
N ASP A 133 -23.87 6.72 -6.16
CA ASP A 133 -22.77 5.94 -6.73
C ASP A 133 -22.05 5.04 -5.71
N ASN A 134 -22.75 4.54 -4.69
CA ASN A 134 -22.20 3.63 -3.69
C ASN A 134 -22.39 2.15 -4.07
N ALA A 135 -21.42 1.31 -3.75
CA ALA A 135 -21.50 -0.14 -3.85
C ALA A 135 -21.27 -0.80 -2.48
N ALA A 136 -22.33 -1.33 -1.88
CA ALA A 136 -22.34 -2.00 -0.57
C ALA A 136 -22.67 -3.48 -0.73
N ILE A 137 -21.70 -4.37 -0.53
CA ILE A 137 -21.85 -5.82 -0.69
C ILE A 137 -21.42 -6.51 0.60
N GLY A 138 -22.38 -6.94 1.40
CA GLY A 138 -22.16 -7.57 2.70
C GLY A 138 -23.28 -7.27 3.69
N TRP A 139 -23.33 -8.02 4.79
CA TRP A 139 -24.22 -7.70 5.90
C TRP A 139 -23.75 -6.41 6.57
N PHE A 140 -24.63 -5.41 6.75
CA PHE A 140 -24.31 -4.08 7.29
C PHE A 140 -23.21 -3.30 6.54
N ALA A 141 -22.91 -3.62 5.29
CA ALA A 141 -22.00 -2.80 4.48
C ALA A 141 -22.62 -1.39 4.26
N LEU A 142 -21.85 -0.33 4.54
CA LEU A 142 -22.28 1.08 4.45
C LEU A 142 -23.59 1.40 5.20
N PHE A 143 -23.82 0.76 6.34
CA PHE A 143 -25.10 0.84 7.06
C PHE A 143 -25.58 2.27 7.35
N GLU A 144 -24.70 3.17 7.83
CA GLU A 144 -25.06 4.54 8.27
C GLU A 144 -24.78 5.66 7.25
N ASN A 145 -24.64 5.35 5.96
CA ASN A 145 -24.20 6.31 4.93
C ASN A 145 -25.23 7.40 4.56
N THR A 146 -25.37 8.43 5.38
CA THR A 146 -26.36 9.50 5.16
C THR A 146 -26.18 10.27 3.83
N THR A 147 -25.03 10.91 3.59
CA THR A 147 -24.80 11.74 2.39
C THR A 147 -23.54 11.35 1.61
N GLY A 148 -22.74 10.42 2.14
CA GLY A 148 -21.50 9.97 1.48
C GLY A 148 -21.78 9.34 0.12
N GLY A 149 -20.87 9.55 -0.83
CA GLY A 149 -21.02 9.06 -2.21
C GLY A 149 -19.75 8.45 -2.74
N VAL A 150 -19.88 7.67 -3.82
CA VAL A 150 -18.76 7.04 -4.53
C VAL A 150 -17.96 6.07 -3.64
N ASN A 151 -18.61 5.47 -2.63
CA ASN A 151 -17.96 4.51 -1.74
C ASN A 151 -18.12 3.07 -2.26
N THR A 152 -17.08 2.26 -2.11
CA THR A 152 -17.10 0.81 -2.37
C THR A 152 -16.82 0.06 -1.08
N ALA A 153 -17.84 -0.58 -0.51
CA ALA A 153 -17.75 -1.41 0.68
C ALA A 153 -18.07 -2.87 0.36
N ILE A 154 -17.08 -3.75 0.41
CA ILE A 154 -17.24 -5.19 0.13
C ILE A 154 -16.75 -5.99 1.33
N GLY A 155 -17.69 -6.56 2.07
CA GLY A 155 -17.46 -7.29 3.31
C GLY A 155 -18.57 -7.02 4.31
N ALA A 156 -18.73 -7.93 5.28
CA ALA A 156 -19.63 -7.65 6.40
C ALA A 156 -19.07 -6.48 7.23
N GLU A 157 -19.93 -5.52 7.56
CA GLU A 157 -19.61 -4.31 8.33
C GLU A 157 -18.56 -3.38 7.67
N ALA A 158 -18.27 -3.54 6.37
CA ALA A 158 -17.36 -2.64 5.67
C ALA A 158 -17.97 -1.22 5.59
N LEU A 159 -17.22 -0.19 6.02
CA LEU A 159 -17.65 1.21 6.15
C LEU A 159 -18.98 1.39 6.91
N SER A 160 -19.28 0.54 7.89
CA SER A 160 -20.62 0.52 8.49
C SER A 160 -21.02 1.84 9.15
N ASN A 161 -20.04 2.55 9.74
CA ASN A 161 -20.22 3.84 10.41
C ASN A 161 -19.90 5.06 9.52
N ASN A 162 -19.66 4.88 8.22
CA ASN A 162 -19.44 6.03 7.33
C ASN A 162 -20.75 6.80 7.17
N THR A 163 -20.76 8.08 7.51
CA THR A 163 -21.96 8.94 7.45
C THR A 163 -21.91 9.91 6.28
N THR A 164 -20.79 10.62 6.12
CA THR A 164 -20.65 11.67 5.08
C THR A 164 -19.40 11.54 4.23
N GLY A 165 -18.53 10.55 4.48
CA GLY A 165 -17.28 10.38 3.74
C GLY A 165 -17.52 9.94 2.29
N PHE A 166 -16.66 10.42 1.39
CA PHE A 166 -16.72 10.19 -0.05
C PHE A 166 -15.50 9.41 -0.55
N ASN A 167 -15.67 8.72 -1.69
CA ASN A 167 -14.59 8.05 -2.43
C ASN A 167 -13.78 7.02 -1.61
N ASN A 168 -14.38 6.38 -0.60
CA ASN A 168 -13.69 5.37 0.20
C ASN A 168 -13.82 3.97 -0.42
N ILE A 169 -12.76 3.19 -0.37
CA ILE A 169 -12.75 1.77 -0.78
C ILE A 169 -12.43 0.92 0.44
N ALA A 170 -13.38 0.11 0.89
CA ALA A 170 -13.21 -0.82 1.99
C ALA A 170 -13.47 -2.27 1.55
N LEU A 171 -12.44 -3.11 1.70
CA LEU A 171 -12.47 -4.51 1.28
C LEU A 171 -12.11 -5.43 2.44
N GLY A 172 -13.08 -6.21 2.93
CA GLY A 172 -12.93 -7.17 4.01
C GLY A 172 -13.94 -6.99 5.14
N PHE A 173 -13.93 -7.92 6.09
CA PHE A 173 -14.73 -7.80 7.33
C PHE A 173 -14.30 -6.56 8.11
N ALA A 174 -15.27 -5.72 8.49
CA ALA A 174 -15.09 -4.47 9.22
C ALA A 174 -14.06 -3.51 8.59
N ALA A 175 -13.82 -3.60 7.28
CA ALA A 175 -12.86 -2.73 6.62
C ALA A 175 -13.38 -1.28 6.63
N GLY A 176 -12.55 -0.33 7.05
CA GLY A 176 -12.92 1.08 7.17
C GLY A 176 -14.04 1.36 8.19
N ASP A 177 -14.36 0.44 9.10
CA ASP A 177 -15.46 0.61 10.06
C ASP A 177 -15.31 1.84 10.97
N LEU A 178 -14.07 2.29 11.22
CA LEU A 178 -13.78 3.48 12.01
C LEU A 178 -13.88 4.78 11.20
N LEU A 179 -14.08 4.73 9.88
CA LEU A 179 -14.26 5.91 9.04
C LEU A 179 -15.69 6.44 9.18
N THR A 180 -15.82 7.65 9.71
CA THR A 180 -17.10 8.34 9.94
C THR A 180 -17.39 9.40 8.88
N THR A 181 -16.42 10.28 8.61
CA THR A 181 -16.56 11.41 7.67
C THR A 181 -15.37 11.62 6.75
N GLY A 182 -14.36 10.74 6.84
CA GLY A 182 -13.13 10.83 6.07
C GLY A 182 -13.32 10.53 4.59
N ASP A 183 -12.56 11.21 3.73
CA ASP A 183 -12.65 11.08 2.27
C ASP A 183 -11.40 10.40 1.68
N ASP A 184 -11.55 9.77 0.51
CA ASP A 184 -10.46 9.27 -0.34
C ASP A 184 -9.56 8.20 0.34
N ASN A 185 -10.10 7.36 1.21
CA ASN A 185 -9.35 6.28 1.86
C ASN A 185 -9.47 4.92 1.13
N ILE A 186 -8.45 4.08 1.28
CA ILE A 186 -8.46 2.69 0.83
C ILE A 186 -8.06 1.79 2.00
N ASP A 187 -9.02 1.04 2.52
CA ASP A 187 -8.85 0.09 3.61
C ASP A 187 -9.05 -1.35 3.13
N ILE A 188 -7.99 -2.15 3.16
CA ILE A 188 -8.05 -3.57 2.76
C ILE A 188 -7.72 -4.43 3.96
N GLY A 189 -8.75 -5.03 4.57
CA GLY A 189 -8.62 -5.80 5.80
C GLY A 189 -8.04 -4.97 6.96
N ASN A 190 -8.40 -3.68 7.01
CA ASN A 190 -8.02 -2.72 8.03
C ASN A 190 -9.25 -1.94 8.47
N GLU A 191 -9.43 -1.69 9.76
CA GLU A 191 -10.60 -0.98 10.30
C GLU A 191 -10.62 0.53 9.97
N GLY A 192 -9.55 1.07 9.38
CA GLY A 192 -9.40 2.50 9.13
C GLY A 192 -8.98 3.26 10.40
N VAL A 193 -8.96 4.59 10.31
CA VAL A 193 -8.77 5.49 11.45
C VAL A 193 -9.78 6.62 11.35
N ALA A 194 -10.44 6.94 12.46
CA ALA A 194 -11.45 8.00 12.49
C ALA A 194 -10.93 9.33 11.93
N ASP A 195 -11.76 9.99 11.14
CA ASP A 195 -11.51 11.26 10.46
C ASP A 195 -10.29 11.28 9.51
N GLU A 196 -9.69 10.12 9.22
CA GLU A 196 -8.57 10.02 8.28
C GLU A 196 -9.03 10.31 6.85
N ALA A 197 -8.17 10.92 6.04
CA ALA A 197 -8.45 11.18 4.64
C ALA A 197 -7.22 10.92 3.76
N GLY A 198 -7.46 10.53 2.52
CA GLY A 198 -6.41 10.32 1.51
C GLY A 198 -5.39 9.23 1.86
N THR A 199 -5.78 8.23 2.68
CA THR A 199 -4.85 7.24 3.22
C THR A 199 -5.13 5.83 2.71
N VAL A 200 -4.06 5.07 2.50
CA VAL A 200 -4.14 3.65 2.13
C VAL A 200 -3.65 2.80 3.31
N ARG A 201 -4.49 1.88 3.78
CA ARG A 201 -4.16 0.89 4.81
C ARG A 201 -4.42 -0.53 4.30
N ILE A 202 -3.44 -1.41 4.52
CA ILE A 202 -3.53 -2.81 4.08
C ILE A 202 -3.11 -3.72 5.24
N GLY A 203 -4.04 -4.57 5.68
CA GLY A 203 -3.87 -5.47 6.81
C GLY A 203 -4.01 -4.78 8.17
N THR A 204 -4.02 -5.59 9.22
CA THR A 204 -4.19 -5.17 10.61
C THR A 204 -2.89 -5.40 11.38
N ASP A 205 -2.49 -4.41 12.19
CA ASP A 205 -1.28 -4.50 13.00
C ASP A 205 -1.34 -5.69 13.97
N GLY A 206 -0.19 -6.34 14.19
CA GLY A 206 -0.08 -7.58 14.97
C GLY A 206 -0.66 -8.85 14.33
N THR A 207 -1.55 -8.73 13.32
CA THR A 207 -2.13 -9.89 12.62
C THR A 207 -1.28 -10.27 11.41
N GLN A 208 -1.05 -9.33 10.49
CA GLN A 208 -0.16 -9.55 9.35
C GLN A 208 1.27 -9.19 9.74
N THR A 209 2.14 -10.20 9.83
CA THR A 209 3.56 -10.02 10.20
C THR A 209 4.51 -9.97 9.01
N ARG A 210 3.99 -10.18 7.78
CA ARG A 210 4.79 -10.24 6.55
C ARG A 210 3.98 -9.73 5.36
N THR A 211 4.61 -8.98 4.46
CA THR A 211 4.00 -8.44 3.23
C THR A 211 4.77 -8.93 2.01
N PHE A 212 4.07 -9.57 1.08
CA PHE A 212 4.62 -10.04 -0.19
C PHE A 212 3.93 -9.33 -1.35
N ILE A 213 4.69 -8.58 -2.16
CA ILE A 213 4.19 -7.90 -3.36
C ILE A 213 4.85 -8.53 -4.58
N ALA A 214 4.04 -9.17 -5.42
CA ALA A 214 4.50 -9.83 -6.63
C ALA A 214 5.08 -8.81 -7.64
N GLY A 215 6.06 -9.24 -8.43
CA GLY A 215 6.65 -8.41 -9.50
C GLY A 215 7.70 -7.39 -9.06
N ILE A 216 8.09 -7.36 -7.78
CA ILE A 216 9.17 -6.47 -7.29
C ILE A 216 10.53 -7.18 -7.32
N SER A 217 10.62 -8.40 -6.79
CA SER A 217 11.89 -9.11 -6.65
C SER A 217 12.48 -9.51 -8.01
N GLY A 218 13.77 -9.20 -8.22
CA GLY A 218 14.50 -9.51 -9.46
C GLY A 218 14.24 -8.56 -10.63
N VAL A 219 13.47 -7.48 -10.42
CA VAL A 219 13.17 -6.48 -11.46
C VAL A 219 14.07 -5.26 -11.31
N VAL A 220 14.79 -4.91 -12.38
CA VAL A 220 15.69 -3.74 -12.40
C VAL A 220 14.87 -2.46 -12.57
N VAL A 221 15.11 -1.49 -11.71
CA VAL A 221 14.44 -0.18 -11.72
C VAL A 221 15.45 0.96 -11.55
N SER A 222 15.07 2.18 -11.96
CA SER A 222 15.75 3.43 -11.61
C SER A 222 14.79 4.34 -10.86
N GLY A 223 15.27 5.07 -9.85
CA GLY A 223 14.43 5.95 -9.04
C GLY A 223 14.96 6.18 -7.63
N SER A 224 14.13 6.80 -6.79
CA SER A 224 14.41 7.03 -5.37
C SER A 224 14.20 5.77 -4.54
N GLY A 225 15.05 5.57 -3.53
CA GLY A 225 14.86 4.52 -2.53
C GLY A 225 13.63 4.79 -1.66
N VAL A 226 12.85 3.76 -1.40
CA VAL A 226 11.67 3.81 -0.53
C VAL A 226 12.08 3.53 0.91
N VAL A 227 11.50 4.27 1.85
CA VAL A 227 11.73 4.15 3.30
C VAL A 227 10.40 3.97 4.03
N VAL A 228 10.47 3.39 5.23
CA VAL A 228 9.34 3.30 6.17
C VAL A 228 9.70 4.11 7.41
N ASN A 229 8.84 5.05 7.79
CA ASN A 229 9.07 5.86 9.00
C ASN A 229 8.61 5.11 10.28
N ALA A 230 8.78 5.74 11.44
CA ALA A 230 8.43 5.12 12.73
C ALA A 230 6.92 4.86 12.92
N SER A 231 6.04 5.55 12.18
CA SER A 231 4.59 5.32 12.21
C SER A 231 4.13 4.29 11.16
N GLY A 232 5.06 3.61 10.49
CA GLY A 232 4.76 2.63 9.44
C GLY A 232 4.44 3.22 8.07
N GLN A 233 4.57 4.54 7.88
CA GLN A 233 4.30 5.18 6.59
C GLN A 233 5.42 4.90 5.58
N LEU A 234 5.04 4.36 4.42
CA LEU A 234 5.92 4.17 3.27
C LEU A 234 6.08 5.48 2.49
N GLY A 235 7.30 5.83 2.10
CA GLY A 235 7.55 7.04 1.32
C GLY A 235 8.98 7.15 0.80
N VAL A 236 9.37 8.35 0.39
CA VAL A 236 10.74 8.67 -0.06
C VAL A 236 11.33 9.77 0.79
N ALA A 237 12.64 9.70 1.06
CA ALA A 237 13.33 10.74 1.80
C ALA A 237 13.53 12.00 0.93
N ALA A 238 12.74 13.05 1.19
CA ALA A 238 12.88 14.32 0.48
C ALA A 238 14.11 15.11 0.97
N SER A 239 14.88 15.69 0.05
CA SER A 239 16.13 16.41 0.38
C SER A 239 16.22 17.84 -0.19
N SER A 240 15.18 18.31 -0.88
CA SER A 240 15.15 19.68 -1.42
C SER A 240 15.14 20.73 -0.30
N ALA A 241 15.76 21.88 -0.55
CA ALA A 241 15.72 23.02 0.37
C ALA A 241 14.29 23.50 0.66
N ARG A 242 13.32 23.25 -0.24
CA ARG A 242 11.90 23.57 -0.02
C ARG A 242 11.26 22.85 1.17
N PHE A 243 11.87 21.75 1.61
CA PHE A 243 11.37 20.90 2.69
C PHE A 243 12.31 20.91 3.91
N LYS A 244 13.17 21.92 4.02
CA LYS A 244 14.20 22.01 5.06
C LYS A 244 14.27 23.42 5.61
N ASP A 245 14.22 23.52 6.93
CA ASP A 245 14.50 24.74 7.68
C ASP A 245 15.87 24.64 8.38
N GLU A 246 16.39 25.78 8.85
CA GLU A 246 17.60 25.87 9.68
C GLU A 246 18.87 25.21 9.08
N ILE A 247 19.05 25.33 7.76
CA ILE A 247 20.19 24.74 7.05
C ILE A 247 21.51 25.44 7.47
N LYS A 248 22.38 24.71 8.18
CA LYS A 248 23.69 25.18 8.66
C LYS A 248 24.79 24.13 8.50
N PRO A 249 26.08 24.52 8.51
CA PRO A 249 27.20 23.57 8.54
C PRO A 249 27.12 22.62 9.76
N MET A 250 27.61 21.40 9.59
CA MET A 250 27.57 20.38 10.66
C MET A 250 28.65 20.55 11.72
N ASP A 251 29.72 21.29 11.44
CA ASP A 251 30.83 21.57 12.36
C ASP A 251 31.22 20.33 13.19
N LYS A 252 31.16 20.40 14.54
CA LYS A 252 31.54 19.30 15.42
C LYS A 252 30.49 18.20 15.57
N ALA A 253 29.27 18.38 15.06
CA ALA A 253 28.19 17.40 15.23
C ALA A 253 28.56 16.03 14.63
N SER A 254 29.27 16.01 13.51
CA SER A 254 29.73 14.79 12.85
C SER A 254 30.85 14.05 13.59
N GLU A 255 31.54 14.66 14.55
CA GLU A 255 32.62 13.99 15.30
C GLU A 255 32.09 12.84 16.17
N ALA A 256 30.79 12.84 16.48
CA ALA A 256 30.13 11.75 17.20
C ALA A 256 30.32 10.38 16.50
N ILE A 257 30.45 10.35 15.17
CA ILE A 257 30.63 9.09 14.43
C ILE A 257 31.96 8.40 14.73
N LEU A 258 32.97 9.15 15.19
CA LEU A 258 34.30 8.63 15.51
C LEU A 258 34.28 7.73 16.76
N ALA A 259 33.24 7.84 17.59
CA ALA A 259 33.03 6.99 18.77
C ALA A 259 32.16 5.75 18.48
N LEU A 260 31.59 5.63 17.28
CA LEU A 260 30.79 4.47 16.88
C LEU A 260 31.68 3.24 16.69
N LYS A 261 31.13 2.06 16.99
CA LYS A 261 31.84 0.78 16.93
C LYS A 261 31.17 -0.14 15.92
N PRO A 262 31.71 -0.28 14.69
CA PRO A 262 31.22 -1.23 13.71
C PRO A 262 31.31 -2.67 14.24
N VAL A 263 30.32 -3.49 13.89
CA VAL A 263 30.24 -4.90 14.28
C VAL A 263 29.93 -5.79 13.08
N THR A 264 30.27 -7.06 13.22
CA THR A 264 29.74 -8.14 12.38
C THR A 264 28.70 -8.92 13.16
N PHE A 265 27.61 -9.32 12.51
CA PHE A 265 26.54 -10.07 13.16
C PHE A 265 25.83 -10.99 12.17
N ARG A 266 24.96 -11.84 12.68
CA ARG A 266 23.98 -12.61 11.90
C ARG A 266 22.61 -12.34 12.52
N TYR A 267 21.57 -12.24 11.70
CA TYR A 267 20.22 -12.21 12.24
C TYR A 267 19.90 -13.55 12.94
N LYS A 268 18.91 -13.52 13.84
CA LYS A 268 18.41 -14.75 14.46
C LYS A 268 17.88 -15.70 13.37
N HIS A 269 18.03 -17.00 13.57
CA HIS A 269 17.64 -18.03 12.58
C HIS A 269 16.18 -17.95 12.13
N GLU A 270 15.29 -17.49 13.01
CA GLU A 270 13.86 -17.25 12.74
C GLU A 270 13.60 -16.10 11.75
N LEU A 271 14.54 -15.15 11.61
CA LEU A 271 14.45 -14.01 10.68
C LEU A 271 15.25 -14.23 9.40
N ASP A 272 16.39 -14.92 9.51
CA ASP A 272 17.27 -15.28 8.41
C ASP A 272 17.71 -16.74 8.57
N PRO A 273 16.99 -17.70 7.98
CA PRO A 273 17.32 -19.11 8.06
C PRO A 273 18.70 -19.44 7.46
N ASP A 274 19.14 -18.69 6.45
CA ASP A 274 20.42 -18.87 5.77
C ASP A 274 21.59 -18.31 6.59
N GLY A 275 21.29 -17.46 7.57
CA GLY A 275 22.23 -16.94 8.56
C GLY A 275 23.37 -16.15 7.93
N ILE A 276 23.09 -15.31 6.94
CA ILE A 276 24.10 -14.61 6.15
C ILE A 276 24.85 -13.59 7.05
N PRO A 277 26.19 -13.58 7.05
CA PRO A 277 26.96 -12.56 7.78
C PRO A 277 26.63 -11.13 7.33
N GLN A 278 26.35 -10.26 8.29
CA GLN A 278 26.05 -8.84 8.09
C GLN A 278 27.11 -7.96 8.77
N PHE A 279 27.18 -6.72 8.31
CA PHE A 279 28.08 -5.68 8.82
C PHE A 279 27.25 -4.45 9.17
N GLY A 280 27.50 -3.82 10.32
CA GLY A 280 26.74 -2.64 10.69
C GLY A 280 27.02 -2.14 12.10
N LEU A 281 25.99 -1.56 12.70
CA LEU A 281 25.98 -0.96 14.02
C LEU A 281 24.80 -1.52 14.83
N VAL A 282 24.93 -1.54 16.16
CA VAL A 282 23.86 -1.93 17.09
C VAL A 282 23.14 -0.66 17.56
N ALA A 283 21.83 -0.56 17.35
CA ALA A 283 21.06 0.66 17.60
C ALA A 283 21.21 1.17 19.04
N GLU A 284 21.15 0.29 20.04
CA GLU A 284 21.31 0.62 21.45
C GLU A 284 22.72 1.12 21.81
N GLN A 285 23.73 0.72 21.03
CA GLN A 285 25.10 1.22 21.21
C GLN A 285 25.25 2.61 20.57
N VAL A 286 24.65 2.81 19.40
CA VAL A 286 24.62 4.12 18.72
C VAL A 286 23.87 5.14 19.56
N GLU A 287 22.73 4.76 20.13
CA GLU A 287 21.90 5.62 20.98
C GLU A 287 22.68 6.23 22.16
N LYS A 288 23.57 5.45 22.78
CA LYS A 288 24.43 5.92 23.88
C LYS A 288 25.48 6.94 23.45
N VAL A 289 25.87 6.92 22.18
CA VAL A 289 26.86 7.85 21.60
C VAL A 289 26.16 9.09 21.06
N ASN A 290 25.12 8.90 20.25
CA ASN A 290 24.30 9.96 19.72
C ASN A 290 22.86 9.45 19.47
N PRO A 291 21.87 9.86 20.29
CA PRO A 291 20.49 9.40 20.16
C PRO A 291 19.81 9.87 18.88
N ASP A 292 20.28 10.96 18.25
CA ASP A 292 19.67 11.51 17.01
C ASP A 292 19.90 10.61 15.78
N LEU A 293 20.82 9.64 15.91
CA LEU A 293 21.16 8.66 14.87
C LEU A 293 20.33 7.38 14.96
N VAL A 294 19.33 7.32 15.84
CA VAL A 294 18.50 6.13 16.05
C VAL A 294 17.03 6.48 15.88
N ALA A 295 16.30 5.65 15.13
CA ALA A 295 14.85 5.66 15.12
C ALA A 295 14.32 4.64 16.14
N ARG A 296 13.21 5.02 16.79
CA ARG A 296 12.57 4.23 17.85
C ARG A 296 11.34 3.50 17.34
N ASP A 297 11.02 2.38 17.98
CA ASP A 297 9.75 1.68 17.78
C ASP A 297 8.59 2.39 18.51
N ALA A 298 7.39 1.81 18.41
CA ALA A 298 6.18 2.33 19.06
C ALA A 298 6.29 2.37 20.61
N ASP A 299 7.12 1.51 21.21
CA ASP A 299 7.40 1.50 22.66
C ASP A 299 8.47 2.54 23.06
N GLY A 300 9.03 3.27 22.10
CA GLY A 300 10.11 4.22 22.32
C GLY A 300 11.49 3.57 22.50
N LYS A 301 11.66 2.28 22.19
CA LYS A 301 12.96 1.60 22.27
C LYS A 301 13.76 1.84 20.99
N ALA A 302 15.08 1.87 21.11
CA ALA A 302 15.97 1.94 19.96
C ALA A 302 15.70 0.76 19.02
N TYR A 303 15.36 1.05 17.76
CA TYR A 303 14.92 0.03 16.81
C TYR A 303 15.84 -0.09 15.60
N THR A 304 16.20 1.03 14.99
CA THR A 304 17.08 1.04 13.81
C THR A 304 18.01 2.24 13.76
N VAL A 305 19.20 2.05 13.21
CA VAL A 305 20.17 3.13 12.99
C VAL A 305 19.81 3.88 11.72
N ARG A 306 19.85 5.22 11.79
CA ARG A 306 19.68 6.11 10.63
C ARG A 306 20.96 6.14 9.80
N TYR A 307 21.26 5.05 9.08
CA TYR A 307 22.49 4.90 8.31
C TYR A 307 22.71 6.03 7.29
N GLU A 308 21.65 6.61 6.72
CA GLU A 308 21.77 7.77 5.83
C GLU A 308 22.35 9.01 6.53
N ALA A 309 22.01 9.23 7.81
CA ALA A 309 22.58 10.32 8.59
C ALA A 309 24.06 10.05 8.89
N VAL A 310 24.42 8.79 9.19
CA VAL A 310 25.82 8.36 9.38
C VAL A 310 26.63 8.62 8.12
N ASN A 311 26.11 8.28 6.94
CA ASN A 311 26.79 8.52 5.65
C ASN A 311 27.03 10.02 5.40
N ALA A 312 26.04 10.87 5.68
CA ALA A 312 26.20 12.32 5.57
C ALA A 312 27.26 12.88 6.55
N MET A 313 27.32 12.34 7.77
CA MET A 313 28.36 12.69 8.76
C MET A 313 29.75 12.22 8.34
N LEU A 314 29.87 11.01 7.81
CA LEU A 314 31.13 10.48 7.28
C LEU A 314 31.67 11.37 6.16
N LEU A 315 30.79 11.86 5.27
CA LEU A 315 31.20 12.81 4.24
C LEU A 315 31.78 14.09 4.84
N ASN A 316 31.18 14.66 5.88
CA ASN A 316 31.71 15.86 6.52
C ASN A 316 33.09 15.63 7.16
N GLU A 317 33.28 14.52 7.88
CA GLU A 317 34.59 14.18 8.47
C GLU A 317 35.64 13.88 7.41
N PHE A 318 35.26 13.19 6.32
CA PHE A 318 36.15 12.98 5.18
C PHE A 318 36.62 14.31 4.58
N LEU A 319 35.70 15.26 4.35
CA LEU A 319 36.04 16.57 3.81
C LEU A 319 36.94 17.38 4.77
N LYS A 320 36.76 17.25 6.09
CA LYS A 320 37.65 17.88 7.07
C LYS A 320 39.07 17.31 7.01
N GLU A 321 39.21 15.99 7.04
CA GLU A 321 40.53 15.35 6.99
C GLU A 321 41.21 15.58 5.64
N HIS A 322 40.46 15.63 4.53
CA HIS A 322 41.01 15.99 3.22
C HIS A 322 41.64 17.39 3.23
N ARG A 323 40.92 18.42 3.71
CA ARG A 323 41.47 19.79 3.82
C ARG A 323 42.68 19.86 4.74
N LYS A 324 42.68 19.11 5.84
CA LYS A 324 43.82 19.04 6.77
C LYS A 324 45.04 18.40 6.12
N THR A 325 44.83 17.40 5.26
CA THR A 325 45.88 16.77 4.46
C THR A 325 46.49 17.77 3.48
N GLU A 326 45.68 18.53 2.72
CA GLU A 326 46.19 19.58 1.82
C GLU A 326 47.02 20.65 2.57
N GLN A 327 46.57 21.05 3.76
CA GLN A 327 47.32 22.00 4.60
C GLN A 327 48.64 21.42 5.11
N GLN A 328 48.69 20.13 5.43
CA GLN A 328 49.91 19.45 5.84
C GLN A 328 50.89 19.34 4.68
N GLU A 329 50.43 18.98 3.48
CA GLU A 329 51.26 18.94 2.26
C GLU A 329 51.89 20.30 1.97
N SER A 330 51.12 21.39 2.02
CA SER A 330 51.68 22.74 1.83
C SER A 330 52.73 23.11 2.89
N LYS A 331 52.53 22.70 4.16
CA LYS A 331 53.53 22.90 5.21
C LYS A 331 54.79 22.08 4.97
N ILE A 332 54.65 20.85 4.46
CA ILE A 332 55.78 19.99 4.09
C ILE A 332 56.59 20.66 2.98
N GLU A 333 55.96 21.15 1.91
CA GLU A 333 56.64 21.88 0.83
C GLU A 333 57.40 23.12 1.34
N GLN A 334 56.80 23.88 2.25
CA GLN A 334 57.46 25.03 2.87
C GLN A 334 58.66 24.63 3.72
N GLN A 335 58.54 23.52 4.46
CA GLN A 335 59.64 22.97 5.26
C GLN A 335 60.76 22.47 4.37
N GLU A 336 60.46 21.74 3.29
CA GLU A 336 61.45 21.28 2.31
C GLU A 336 62.18 22.45 1.66
N ALA A 337 61.47 23.52 1.28
CA ALA A 337 62.08 24.73 0.75
C ALA A 337 63.02 25.40 1.76
N LYS A 338 62.65 25.42 3.06
CA LYS A 338 63.49 25.96 4.13
C LYS A 338 64.73 25.10 4.38
N ILE A 339 64.57 23.77 4.40
CA ILE A 339 65.68 22.81 4.52
C ILE A 339 66.65 23.01 3.35
N GLY A 340 66.15 23.15 2.11
CA GLY A 340 66.98 23.44 0.95
C GLY A 340 67.77 24.76 1.07
N ARG A 341 67.19 25.80 1.66
CA ARG A 341 67.90 27.07 1.94
C ARG A 341 68.98 26.89 3.01
N GLN A 342 68.67 26.18 4.10
CA GLN A 342 69.63 25.90 5.17
C GLN A 342 70.81 25.07 4.66
N GLN A 343 70.56 24.06 3.82
CA GLN A 343 71.61 23.25 3.20
C GLN A 343 72.59 24.11 2.39
N LYS A 344 72.06 25.03 1.55
CA LYS A 344 72.89 25.99 0.80
C LYS A 344 73.72 26.91 1.71
N GLN A 345 73.17 27.34 2.84
CA GLN A 345 73.90 28.14 3.84
C GLN A 345 75.02 27.35 4.50
N ILE A 346 74.77 26.08 4.87
CA ILE A 346 75.78 25.18 5.45
C ILE A 346 76.92 24.95 4.45
N GLU A 347 76.61 24.70 3.18
CA GLU A 347 77.64 24.57 2.13
C GLU A 347 78.47 25.85 1.97
N ALA A 348 77.83 27.02 1.99
CA ALA A 348 78.53 28.30 1.92
C ALA A 348 79.45 28.53 3.13
N LEU A 349 78.97 28.24 4.34
CA LEU A 349 79.76 28.34 5.56
C LEU A 349 80.95 27.35 5.54
N THR A 350 80.72 26.11 5.09
CA THR A 350 81.75 25.09 4.94
C THR A 350 82.85 25.54 3.97
N ARG A 351 82.48 26.11 2.82
CA ARG A 351 83.43 26.71 1.87
C ARG A 351 84.20 27.88 2.51
N GLY A 352 83.51 28.74 3.27
CA GLY A 352 84.14 29.83 4.01
C GLY A 352 85.18 29.35 5.02
N LEU A 353 84.85 28.33 5.80
CA LEU A 353 85.75 27.66 6.75
C LEU A 353 86.98 27.07 6.07
N GLN A 354 86.81 26.37 4.95
CA GLN A 354 87.94 25.85 4.17
C GLN A 354 88.88 26.96 3.70
N LYS A 355 88.33 28.09 3.24
CA LYS A 355 89.12 29.25 2.81
C LYS A 355 89.91 29.88 3.96
N VAL A 356 89.28 30.07 5.13
CA VAL A 356 89.96 30.58 6.33
C VAL A 356 91.05 29.62 6.79
N SER A 357 90.78 28.31 6.78
CA SER A 357 91.78 27.30 7.13
C SER A 357 92.98 27.32 6.20
N ALA A 358 92.76 27.48 4.88
CA ALA A 358 93.84 27.61 3.90
C ALA A 358 94.67 28.89 4.11
N GLN A 359 94.03 30.01 4.46
CA GLN A 359 94.72 31.26 4.80
C GLN A 359 95.54 31.13 6.08
N LEU A 360 95.03 30.41 7.08
CA LEU A 360 95.73 30.16 8.34
C LEU A 360 96.97 29.30 8.13
N GLU A 361 96.88 28.23 7.33
CA GLU A 361 98.04 27.40 6.95
C GLU A 361 99.08 28.21 6.16
N ALA A 362 98.66 29.12 5.27
CA ALA A 362 99.56 30.02 4.57
C ALA A 362 100.23 31.07 5.48
N SER A 363 99.64 31.37 6.65
CA SER A 363 100.17 32.32 7.63
C SER A 363 101.16 31.71 8.64
N LYS A 364 101.30 30.39 8.69
CA LYS A 364 102.37 29.74 9.47
C LYS A 364 103.72 30.06 8.82
N THR A 365 104.43 31.02 9.39
CA THR A 365 105.80 31.39 8.99
C THR A 365 106.77 30.21 9.15
N ALA A 366 107.59 29.97 8.11
CA ALA A 366 108.75 29.09 8.19
C ALA A 366 109.70 29.54 9.32
N PRO A 367 110.32 28.62 10.08
CA PRO A 367 111.17 28.99 11.20
C PRO A 367 112.36 29.83 10.71
N GLN A 368 112.43 31.08 11.16
CA GLN A 368 113.57 31.96 10.88
C GLN A 368 114.77 31.51 11.71
N VAL A 369 115.79 30.99 11.04
CA VAL A 369 117.12 30.79 11.63
C VAL A 369 117.76 32.17 11.73
N VAL A 370 117.93 32.66 12.96
CA VAL A 370 118.65 33.90 13.25
C VAL A 370 120.14 33.60 13.17
N ASN A 371 120.80 34.05 12.10
CA ASN A 371 122.26 34.17 12.11
C ASN A 371 122.63 35.44 12.87
N ASN A 372 123.28 35.27 14.02
CA ASN A 372 123.94 36.34 14.74
C ASN A 372 125.41 36.46 14.26
N PRO A 373 125.99 37.67 14.28
CA PRO A 373 127.00 38.17 13.34
C PRO A 373 128.38 37.52 13.40
#